data_AF-A0A2H9Q1W9-F1
#
_entry.id   AF-A0A2H9Q1W9-F1
#
_cell.length_a   1.000
_cell.length_b   1.000
_cell.length_c   1.000
_cell.angle_alpha   90.00
_cell.angle_beta   90.00
_cell.angle_gamma   90.00
#
_symmetry.space_group_name_H-M   'P 1'
#
loop_
_entity.id
_entity.type
_entity.pdbx_description
1 polymer ?
#
loop_
_entity_poly.entity_id
_entity_poly.type
_entity_poly.pdbx_seq_one_letter_code
_entity_poly.pdbx_strand_id
1 'polypeptide(L)' 'MKDFEKLRVNKELEKIRIVSIGDFDSRPCGDPHINKTLEIGNFYVEKIKRVGNDRYRITFRVE' A
#
# COMPACT_ATOMS: atom_id res chain seq x y z
N MET A 1 8.47 18.62 12.99
CA MET A 1 7.10 18.06 13.07
C MET A 1 6.70 17.76 11.63
N LYS A 2 6.70 16.48 11.22
CA LYS A 2 6.67 16.05 9.80
C LYS A 2 5.32 16.43 9.15
N ASP A 3 5.38 16.81 7.87
CA ASP A 3 4.29 17.41 7.10
C ASP A 3 3.08 16.47 6.89
N PHE A 4 2.13 16.48 7.84
CA PHE A 4 0.85 15.78 7.71
C PHE A 4 -0.03 16.33 6.57
N GLU A 5 0.30 17.52 6.04
CA GLU A 5 -0.39 18.20 4.93
C GLU A 5 -0.42 17.40 3.61
N LYS A 6 0.53 16.49 3.40
CA LYS A 6 0.64 15.69 2.15
C LYS A 6 -0.04 14.33 2.22
N LEU A 7 -0.65 13.98 3.36
CA LEU A 7 -1.38 12.73 3.49
C LEU A 7 -2.67 12.81 2.67
N ARG A 8 -2.83 11.90 1.71
CA ARG A 8 -4.12 11.64 1.04
C ARG A 8 -5.05 10.89 1.99
N VAL A 9 -5.32 11.51 3.13
CA VAL A 9 -6.19 10.99 4.17
C VAL A 9 -7.29 12.02 4.36
N ASN A 10 -8.52 11.56 4.58
CA ASN A 10 -9.61 12.46 4.90
C ASN A 10 -9.27 13.21 6.20
N LYS A 11 -9.11 14.53 6.12
CA LYS A 11 -8.71 15.41 7.24
C LYS A 11 -9.77 15.50 8.34
N GLU A 12 -10.99 15.05 8.08
CA GLU A 12 -12.10 15.03 9.05
C GLU A 12 -12.14 13.74 9.89
N LEU A 13 -11.26 12.77 9.63
CA LEU A 13 -11.21 11.54 10.41
C LEU A 13 -10.61 11.80 11.80
N GLU A 14 -11.40 11.55 12.85
CA GLU A 14 -10.95 11.61 14.24
C GLU A 14 -9.85 10.57 14.56
N LYS A 15 -9.85 9.44 13.84
CA LYS A 15 -8.88 8.36 13.99
C LYS A 15 -8.47 7.83 12.62
N ILE A 16 -7.17 7.59 12.46
CA ILE A 16 -6.59 7.00 11.25
C ILE A 16 -6.13 5.57 11.58
N ARG A 17 -6.66 4.58 10.87
CA ARG A 17 -6.18 3.20 10.97
C ARG A 17 -4.87 3.07 10.19
N ILE A 18 -3.83 2.58 10.86
CA ILE A 18 -2.54 2.25 10.25
C ILE A 18 -2.43 0.73 10.14
N VAL A 19 -2.11 0.24 8.95
CA VAL A 19 -1.73 -1.16 8.70
C VAL A 19 -0.22 -1.21 8.57
N SER A 20 0.42 -2.13 9.29
CA SER A 20 1.88 -2.30 9.28
C SER A 20 2.27 -3.73 8.93
N ILE A 21 3.28 -3.86 8.08
CA ILE A 21 3.90 -5.13 7.71
C ILE A 21 5.28 -5.17 8.37
N GLY A 22 5.38 -5.80 9.54
CA GLY A 22 6.63 -5.92 10.29
C GLY A 22 7.37 -4.57 10.42
N ASP A 23 8.65 -4.58 10.06
CA ASP A 23 9.54 -3.41 9.96
C ASP A 23 9.68 -2.88 8.51
N PHE A 24 8.87 -3.38 7.57
CA PHE A 24 9.01 -3.10 6.15
C PHE A 24 8.21 -1.87 5.69
N ASP A 25 6.91 -1.80 6.00
CA ASP A 25 6.03 -0.72 5.54
C ASP A 25 4.88 -0.48 6.53
N SER A 26 4.49 0.78 6.70
CA SER A 26 3.36 1.21 7.54
C SER A 26 2.57 2.31 6.83
N ARG A 27 1.28 2.09 6.60
CA ARG A 27 0.44 3.04 5.83
C ARG A 27 -0.98 3.21 6.39
N PRO A 28 -1.59 4.39 6.16
CA PRO A 28 -3.00 4.58 6.40
C PRO A 28 -3.82 3.75 5.40
N CYS A 29 -4.59 2.78 5.89
CA CYS A 29 -5.48 1.96 5.07
C CYS A 29 -6.74 1.58 5.85
N GLY A 30 -7.90 1.79 5.22
CA GLY A 30 -9.21 1.48 5.79
C GLY A 30 -9.69 0.06 5.49
N ASP A 31 -9.15 -0.59 4.46
CA ASP A 31 -9.69 -1.84 3.92
C ASP A 31 -9.28 -3.08 4.72
N PRO A 32 -10.05 -4.18 4.67
CA PRO A 32 -9.69 -5.44 5.30
C PRO A 32 -8.35 -5.98 4.77
N HIS A 33 -7.55 -6.55 5.67
CA HIS A 33 -6.30 -7.25 5.34
C HIS A 33 -6.28 -8.62 6.01
N ILE A 34 -5.57 -9.56 5.38
CA ILE A 34 -5.15 -10.81 6.02
C ILE A 34 -4.14 -10.53 7.15
N ASN A 35 -3.97 -11.48 8.06
CA ASN A 35 -3.20 -11.27 9.29
C ASN A 35 -1.69 -11.45 9.07
N LYS A 36 -1.28 -12.31 8.14
CA LYS A 36 0.13 -12.64 7.86
C LYS A 36 0.38 -12.64 6.35
N THR A 37 1.54 -12.16 5.93
CA THR A 37 1.92 -12.12 4.50
C THR A 37 2.01 -13.51 3.86
N LEU A 38 2.25 -14.56 4.65
CA LEU A 38 2.22 -15.95 4.17
C LEU A 38 0.84 -16.36 3.62
N GLU A 39 -0.24 -15.73 4.06
CA GLU A 39 -1.59 -15.98 3.55
C GLU A 39 -1.82 -15.39 2.15
N ILE A 40 -0.93 -14.51 1.66
CA ILE A 40 -0.97 -14.03 0.27
C ILE A 40 -0.64 -15.18 -0.69
N GLY A 41 0.25 -16.09 -0.31
CA GLY A 41 0.79 -17.08 -1.23
C GLY A 41 1.87 -16.50 -2.14
N ASN A 42 2.06 -17.11 -3.31
CA ASN A 42 3.09 -16.69 -4.26
C ASN A 42 2.58 -15.51 -5.11
N PHE A 43 3.38 -14.43 -5.18
CA PHE A 43 3.08 -13.30 -6.06
C PHE A 43 4.05 -13.26 -7.25
N TYR A 44 3.52 -12.98 -8.44
CA TYR A 44 4.31 -12.95 -9.68
C TYR A 44 4.08 -11.64 -10.41
N VAL A 45 5.17 -10.96 -10.76
CA VAL A 45 5.12 -9.76 -11.62
C VAL A 45 4.92 -10.22 -13.07
N GLU A 46 3.80 -9.84 -13.66
CA GLU A 46 3.46 -10.23 -15.03
C GLU A 46 3.96 -9.21 -16.05
N LYS A 47 3.90 -7.92 -15.70
CA LYS A 47 4.20 -6.83 -16.62
C LYS A 47 4.64 -5.57 -15.91
N ILE A 48 5.66 -4.92 -16.45
CA ILE A 48 6.09 -3.57 -16.07
C ILE A 48 5.95 -2.67 -17.30
N LYS A 49 5.19 -1.58 -17.18
CA LYS A 49 4.97 -0.61 -18.28
C LYS A 49 5.20 0.81 -17.79
N ARG A 50 6.00 1.60 -18.53
CA ARG A 50 6.08 3.06 -18.32
C ARG A 50 4.77 3.73 -18.76
N VAL A 51 4.17 4.53 -17.88
CA VAL A 51 2.85 5.17 -18.09
C VAL A 51 2.88 6.69 -17.87
N GLY A 52 4.08 7.28 -17.84
CA GLY A 52 4.29 8.72 -17.67
C GLY A 52 5.76 9.03 -17.44
N ASN A 53 6.06 10.29 -17.12
CA ASN A 53 7.42 10.65 -16.72
C ASN A 53 7.74 10.00 -15.37
N ASP A 54 8.74 9.14 -15.37
CA ASP A 54 9.23 8.34 -14.23
C ASP A 54 8.14 7.62 -13.43
N ARG A 55 7.06 7.25 -14.14
CA ARG A 55 5.92 6.53 -13.58
C ARG A 55 5.78 5.18 -14.27
N TYR A 56 5.82 4.13 -13.47
CA TYR A 56 5.72 2.75 -13.91
C TYR A 56 4.45 2.12 -13.31
N ARG A 57 3.75 1.32 -14.12
CA ARG A 57 2.67 0.44 -13.69
C ARG A 57 3.20 -0.98 -13.66
N ILE A 58 3.04 -1.63 -12.52
CA ILE A 58 3.39 -3.03 -12.31
C ILE A 58 2.07 -3.79 -12.19
N THR A 59 1.86 -4.77 -13.08
CA THR A 59 0.75 -5.72 -13.00
C THR A 59 1.29 -7.01 -12.43
N PHE A 60 0.58 -7.58 -11.45
CA PHE A 60 0.96 -8.81 -10.78
C PHE A 60 -0.26 -9.69 -10.56
N ARG A 61 -0.01 -10.98 -10.38
CA ARG A 61 -0.99 -11.98 -9.96
C ARG A 61 -0.56 -12.63 -8.65
N VAL A 62 -1.53 -13.21 -7.96
CA VAL A 62 -1.36 -13.94 -6.69
C VAL A 62 -1.99 -15.32 -6.88
N GLU A 63 -1.32 -16.37 -6.41
CA GLU A 63 -1.79 -17.76 -6.43
C GLU A 63 -2.18 -18.26 -5.04
#